data_AF-A0A2W2EW28-F1
#
_entry.id   AF-A0A2W2EW28-F1
#
_cell.length_a   1.000
_cell.length_b   1.000
_cell.length_c   1.000
_cell.angle_alpha   90.00
_cell.angle_beta   90.00
_cell.angle_gamma   90.00
#
_symmetry.space_group_name_H-M   'P 1'
#
loop_
_entity.id
_entity.type
_entity.pdbx_description
1 polymer ?
#
loop_
_entity_poly.entity_id
_entity_poly.type
_entity_poly.pdbx_seq_one_letter_code
_entity_poly.pdbx_strand_id
1 'polypeptide(L)'
;GLDLAPGVDRAETTRQLVAIPGIGPWTAGYVAMRALGDPDVFIATDLAVRRGAAALGLPDDEKTLDAYAARWRPWRSYAVIHLWRAA
;
A
#
# COMPACT_ATOMS: atom_id res chain seq x y z
N GLY A 1 4.70 -2.05 23.76
CA GLY A 1 4.51 -3.02 22.67
C GLY A 1 3.87 -2.30 21.49
N LEU A 2 3.98 -2.84 20.28
CA LEU A 2 3.32 -2.29 19.10
C LEU A 2 1.79 -2.42 19.23
N ASP A 3 1.05 -1.33 19.06
CA ASP A 3 -0.42 -1.31 19.12
C ASP A 3 -1.00 -1.15 17.70
N LEU A 4 -1.95 -2.02 17.37
CA LEU A 4 -2.64 -2.07 16.08
C LEU A 4 -4.16 -1.83 16.25
N ALA A 5 -4.60 -1.34 17.41
CA ALA A 5 -6.00 -1.05 17.66
C ALA A 5 -6.56 0.01 16.68
N PRO A 6 -7.87 -0.01 16.40
CA PRO A 6 -8.49 1.06 15.63
C PRO A 6 -8.26 2.44 16.28
N GLY A 7 -7.90 3.43 15.47
CA GLY A 7 -7.72 4.82 15.93
C GLY A 7 -6.31 5.19 16.39
N VAL A 8 -5.34 4.27 16.35
CA VAL A 8 -3.92 4.61 16.54
C VAL A 8 -3.39 5.50 15.40
N ASP A 9 -2.33 6.26 15.67
CA ASP A 9 -1.64 7.03 14.63
C ASP A 9 -0.99 6.09 13.61
N ARG A 10 -1.59 6.03 12.42
CA ARG A 10 -1.17 5.12 11.35
C ARG A 10 0.26 5.38 10.88
N ALA A 11 0.70 6.63 10.83
CA ALA A 11 2.02 6.99 10.38
C ALA A 11 3.07 6.54 11.41
N GLU A 12 2.81 6.77 12.69
CA GLU A 12 3.68 6.30 13.77
C GLU A 12 3.71 4.76 13.83
N THR A 13 2.56 4.10 13.80
CA THR A 13 2.49 2.63 13.80
C THR A 13 3.24 2.03 12.59
N THR A 14 3.15 2.64 11.41
CA THR A 14 3.90 2.21 10.22
C THR A 14 5.42 2.38 10.43
N ARG A 15 5.88 3.47 11.03
CA ARG A 15 7.30 3.65 11.38
C ARG A 15 7.78 2.57 12.36
N GLN A 16 6.99 2.27 13.38
CA GLN A 16 7.31 1.24 14.36
C GLN A 16 7.33 -0.16 13.73
N LEU A 17 6.44 -0.45 12.79
CA LEU A 17 6.43 -1.70 12.02
C LEU A 17 7.75 -1.87 11.24
N VAL A 18 8.17 -0.85 10.49
CA VAL A 18 9.41 -0.91 9.69
C VAL A 18 10.68 -1.03 10.56
N ALA A 19 10.63 -0.59 11.82
CA ALA A 19 11.75 -0.75 12.75
C ALA A 19 11.96 -2.20 13.22
N ILE A 20 11.02 -3.11 12.99
CA ILE A 20 11.12 -4.53 13.35
C ILE A 20 11.95 -5.27 12.29
N PRO A 21 13.03 -5.97 12.67
CA PRO A 21 13.82 -6.77 11.73
C PRO A 21 12.95 -7.75 10.94
N GLY A 22 13.05 -7.70 9.61
CA GLY A 22 12.25 -8.53 8.69
C GLY A 22 10.95 -7.90 8.21
N ILE A 23 10.53 -6.74 8.74
CA ILE A 23 9.36 -6.00 8.24
C ILE A 23 9.82 -4.86 7.33
N GLY A 24 9.68 -5.07 6.02
CA GLY A 24 9.95 -4.05 5.01
C GLY A 24 8.76 -3.12 4.73
N PRO A 25 8.95 -2.08 3.89
CA PRO A 25 7.91 -1.12 3.53
C PRO A 25 6.64 -1.77 2.96
N TRP A 26 6.79 -2.84 2.16
CA TRP A 26 5.66 -3.58 1.62
C TRP A 26 4.78 -4.19 2.72
N THR A 27 5.40 -4.91 3.67
CA THR A 27 4.67 -5.55 4.77
C THR A 27 4.02 -4.51 5.68
N ALA A 28 4.74 -3.45 6.02
CA ALA A 28 4.20 -2.37 6.83
C ALA A 28 3.01 -1.68 6.14
N GLY A 29 3.09 -1.41 4.83
CA GLY A 29 1.99 -0.86 4.05
C GLY A 29 0.78 -1.79 3.99
N TYR A 30 1.00 -3.10 3.82
CA TYR A 30 -0.08 -4.09 3.86
C TYR A 30 -0.81 -4.09 5.22
N VAL A 31 -0.06 -4.03 6.33
CA VAL A 31 -0.64 -3.94 7.69
C VAL A 31 -1.38 -2.61 7.88
N ALA A 32 -0.81 -1.49 7.43
CA ALA A 32 -1.47 -0.19 7.50
C ALA A 32 -2.83 -0.21 6.77
N MET A 33 -2.89 -0.80 5.58
CA MET A 33 -4.14 -0.96 4.82
C MET A 33 -5.13 -1.91 5.51
N ARG A 34 -4.70 -3.11 5.92
CA ARG A 34 -5.62 -4.19 6.33
C ARG A 34 -5.95 -4.20 7.81
N ALA A 35 -5.02 -3.85 8.68
CA ALA A 35 -5.22 -3.83 10.13
C ALA A 35 -5.61 -2.42 10.61
N LEU A 36 -4.93 -1.37 10.14
CA LEU A 36 -5.17 0.01 10.60
C LEU A 36 -6.24 0.74 9.78
N GLY A 37 -6.75 0.11 8.72
CA GLY A 37 -7.75 0.67 7.84
C GLY A 37 -7.30 1.97 7.17
N ASP A 38 -6.00 2.09 6.85
CA ASP A 38 -5.49 3.27 6.16
C ASP A 38 -6.02 3.30 4.71
N PRO A 39 -6.82 4.31 4.34
CA PRO A 39 -7.35 4.41 2.98
C PRO A 39 -6.31 4.84 1.94
N ASP A 40 -5.16 5.37 2.36
CA ASP A 40 -4.23 6.10 1.48
C ASP A 40 -2.83 5.47 1.40
N VAL A 41 -2.75 4.14 1.33
CA VAL A 41 -1.49 3.39 1.18
C VAL A 41 -1.36 2.87 -0.25
N PHE A 42 -0.15 2.96 -0.80
CA PHE A 42 0.19 2.37 -2.09
C PHE A 42 1.47 1.52 -1.95
N ILE A 43 1.43 0.29 -2.46
CA ILE A 43 2.53 -0.68 -2.38
C ILE A 43 3.07 -0.96 -3.79
N ALA A 44 3.76 0.02 -4.38
CA ALA A 44 4.18 -0.03 -5.79
C ALA A 44 5.11 -1.20 -6.16
N THR A 45 5.82 -1.77 -5.18
CA THR A 45 6.68 -2.95 -5.34
C THR A 45 5.89 -4.27 -5.46
N ASP A 46 4.58 -4.25 -5.21
CA ASP A 46 3.72 -5.43 -5.27
C ASP A 46 3.56 -5.92 -6.72
N LEU A 47 3.94 -7.18 -6.96
CA LEU A 47 3.90 -7.77 -8.30
C LEU A 47 2.47 -7.87 -8.86
N ALA A 48 1.47 -8.16 -8.02
CA ALA A 48 0.09 -8.27 -8.47
C ALA A 48 -0.48 -6.87 -8.77
N VAL A 49 -0.15 -5.85 -7.98
CA VAL A 49 -0.50 -4.44 -8.30
C VAL A 49 0.02 -4.05 -9.68
N ARG A 50 1.30 -4.33 -9.97
CA ARG A 50 1.90 -4.03 -11.27
C ARG A 50 1.27 -4.81 -12.42
N ARG A 51 0.97 -6.10 -12.22
CA ARG A 51 0.26 -6.93 -13.22
C ARG A 51 -1.15 -6.43 -13.50
N GLY A 52 -1.90 -6.07 -12.46
CA GLY A 52 -3.22 -5.47 -12.61
C GLY A 52 -3.18 -4.12 -13.31
N ALA A 53 -2.15 -3.31 -13.05
CA ALA A 53 -1.95 -2.06 -13.76
C ALA A 53 -1.71 -2.29 -15.26
N ALA A 54 -0.83 -3.25 -15.60
CA ALA A 54 -0.59 -3.65 -16.99
C ALA A 54 -1.88 -4.15 -17.69
N ALA A 55 -2.67 -4.99 -17.00
CA ALA A 55 -3.94 -5.51 -17.53
C ALA A 55 -4.97 -4.42 -17.82
N LEU A 56 -4.90 -3.28 -17.11
CA LEU A 56 -5.78 -2.13 -17.30
C LEU A 56 -5.18 -1.04 -18.22
N GLY A 57 -4.01 -1.28 -18.83
CA GLY A 57 -3.34 -0.29 -19.68
C GLY A 57 -2.78 0.92 -18.93
N LEU A 58 -2.49 0.77 -17.64
CA LEU A 58 -1.84 1.77 -16.79
C LEU A 58 -0.31 1.58 -16.78
N PRO A 59 0.48 2.56 -16.29
CA PRO A 59 1.90 2.34 -16.04
C PRO A 59 2.13 1.14 -15.12
N ASP A 60 3.08 0.27 -15.45
CA ASP A 60 3.29 -1.01 -14.77
C ASP A 60 4.73 -1.19 -14.25
N ASP A 61 5.61 -0.21 -14.45
CA ASP A 61 6.86 -0.09 -13.71
C ASP A 61 6.61 0.60 -12.36
N GLU A 62 7.35 0.18 -11.34
CA GLU A 62 7.17 0.64 -9.95
C GLU A 62 7.20 2.17 -9.82
N LYS A 63 8.18 2.83 -10.45
CA LYS A 63 8.42 4.25 -10.25
C LYS A 63 7.33 5.10 -10.91
N THR A 64 6.98 4.79 -12.16
CA THR A 64 5.95 5.53 -12.88
C THR A 64 4.57 5.25 -12.30
N LEU A 65 4.30 4.01 -11.88
CA LEU A 65 3.03 3.65 -11.24
C LEU A 65 2.87 4.33 -9.88
N ASP A 66 3.92 4.42 -9.05
CA ASP A 66 3.87 5.14 -7.77
C ASP A 66 3.54 6.64 -7.97
N ALA A 67 4.21 7.29 -8.94
CA ALA A 67 3.91 8.67 -9.29
C ALA A 67 2.48 8.84 -9.85
N TYR A 68 2.02 7.90 -10.67
CA TYR A 68 0.66 7.89 -11.21
C TYR A 68 -0.40 7.73 -10.11
N ALA A 69 -0.13 6.88 -9.10
CA ALA A 69 -1.04 6.58 -8.00
C ALA A 69 -1.36 7.80 -7.12
N ALA A 70 -0.55 8.87 -7.18
CA ALA A 70 -0.85 10.14 -6.50
C ALA A 70 -2.22 10.73 -6.89
N ARG A 71 -2.74 10.40 -8.09
CA ARG A 71 -4.07 10.81 -8.58
C ARG A 71 -5.22 10.18 -7.79
N TRP A 72 -4.99 9.07 -7.10
CA TRP A 72 -6.00 8.34 -6.34
C TRP A 72 -6.05 8.72 -4.86
N ARG A 73 -5.24 9.69 -4.42
CA ARG A 73 -5.31 10.18 -3.03
C ARG A 73 -6.68 10.81 -2.75
N PRO A 74 -7.23 10.66 -1.53
CA PRO A 74 -6.68 9.95 -0.36
C PRO A 74 -7.10 8.47 -0.28
N TRP A 75 -7.36 7.80 -1.41
CA TRP A 75 -7.98 6.47 -1.49
C TRP A 75 -7.10 5.42 -2.18
N ARG A 76 -5.77 5.58 -2.13
CA ARG A 76 -4.84 4.69 -2.85
C ARG A 76 -4.95 3.20 -2.45
N SER A 77 -5.35 2.90 -1.22
CA SER A 77 -5.58 1.51 -0.77
C SER A 77 -6.71 0.84 -1.55
N TYR A 78 -7.74 1.60 -1.94
CA TYR A 78 -8.82 1.07 -2.78
C TYR A 78 -8.33 0.80 -4.20
N ALA A 79 -7.46 1.65 -4.75
CA ALA A 79 -6.82 1.40 -6.03
C ALA A 79 -6.00 0.11 -6.00
N VAL A 80 -5.23 -0.14 -4.94
CA VAL A 80 -4.50 -1.43 -4.75
C VAL A 80 -5.45 -2.62 -4.83
N ILE A 81 -6.60 -2.57 -4.15
CA ILE A 81 -7.61 -3.65 -4.19
C ILE A 81 -8.16 -3.86 -5.61
N HIS A 82 -8.42 -2.78 -6.35
CA HIS A 82 -8.87 -2.86 -7.74
C HIS A 82 -7.80 -3.46 -8.66
N LEU A 83 -6.53 -3.07 -8.49
CA LEU A 83 -5.41 -3.59 -9.26
C LEU A 83 -5.21 -5.09 -8.97
N TRP A 84 -5.26 -5.52 -7.71
CA TRP A 84 -5.24 -6.94 -7.38
C TRP A 84 -6.34 -7.76 -8.02
N ARG A 85 -7.55 -7.20 -8.17
CA ARG A 85 -8.66 -7.87 -8.84
C ARG A 85 -8.50 -7.98 -10.36
N ALA A 86 -7.67 -7.13 -10.96
CA ALA A 86 -7.40 -7.12 -12.39
C ALA A 86 -6.13 -7.92 -12.78
N ALA A 87 -5.36 -8.37 -11.78
CA ALA A 87 -4.08 -9.04 -11.94
C ALA A 87 -4.18 -10.52 -12.33
#